data_AF-A0A830FJM6-F1
#
_entry.id   AF-A0A830FJM6-F1
#
_cell.length_a   1.000
_cell.length_b   1.000
_cell.length_c   1.000
_cell.angle_alpha   90.00
_cell.angle_beta   90.00
_cell.angle_gamma   90.00
#
_symmetry.space_group_name_H-M   'P 1'
#
loop_
_entity.id
_entity.type
_entity.pdbx_description
1 polymer ?
#
loop_
_entity_poly.entity_id
_entity_poly.type
_entity_poly.pdbx_seq_one_letter_code
_entity_poly.pdbx_strand_id
1 'polypeptide(L)'
;MYEYQYRSVYNGLWQGEYTEMSLACRVDTVTERSWGYDVVITCTGSSTTDPPVGSTATEGPISDYFTQSYRYSVSADALARESVENRDQVS
;
A
#
# COMPACT_ATOMS: atom_id res chain seq x y z
N MET A 1 24.89 -6.96 -15.76
CA MET A 1 24.42 -7.60 -14.53
C MET A 1 23.69 -6.50 -13.77
N TYR A 2 22.37 -6.44 -13.90
CA TYR A 2 21.56 -5.47 -13.17
C TYR A 2 21.22 -6.10 -11.82
N GLU A 3 21.62 -5.46 -10.72
CA GLU A 3 21.22 -5.90 -9.39
C GLU A 3 19.70 -5.82 -9.29
N TYR A 4 19.03 -6.98 -9.24
CA TYR A 4 17.62 -7.05 -8.87
C TYR A 4 17.52 -6.63 -7.41
N GLN A 5 17.20 -5.36 -7.16
CA GLN A 5 16.90 -4.90 -5.82
C GLN A 5 15.53 -5.47 -5.43
N TYR A 6 15.54 -6.54 -4.63
CA TYR A 6 14.40 -6.97 -3.84
C TYR A 6 14.05 -5.86 -2.85
N ARG A 7 13.31 -4.85 -3.30
CA ARG A 7 12.77 -3.83 -2.43
C ARG A 7 11.48 -4.39 -1.86
N SER A 8 11.53 -4.80 -0.61
CA SER A 8 10.35 -5.01 0.23
C SER A 8 9.63 -3.67 0.41
N VAL A 9 8.89 -3.22 -0.59
CA VAL A 9 8.07 -2.02 -0.49
C VAL A 9 6.80 -2.45 0.21
N TYR A 10 6.63 -2.07 1.47
CA TYR A 10 5.44 -2.33 2.27
C TYR A 10 5.01 -3.81 2.33
N ASN A 11 5.36 -4.51 3.42
CA ASN A 11 4.71 -5.76 3.83
C ASN A 11 4.54 -6.85 2.74
N GLY A 12 5.61 -7.18 2.02
CA GLY A 12 5.64 -8.40 1.20
C GLY A 12 5.19 -8.27 -0.26
N LEU A 13 4.98 -7.05 -0.75
CA LEU A 13 4.75 -6.84 -2.19
C LEU A 13 6.03 -7.18 -2.96
N TRP A 14 5.91 -8.11 -3.90
CA TRP A 14 7.00 -8.46 -4.81
C TRP A 14 7.10 -7.39 -5.88
N GLN A 15 8.25 -6.72 -5.94
CA GLN A 15 8.61 -5.89 -7.07
C GLN A 15 9.65 -6.63 -7.90
N GLY A 16 9.35 -6.82 -9.18
CA GLY A 16 10.21 -7.51 -10.12
C GLY A 16 9.96 -7.04 -11.54
N GLU A 17 10.86 -7.41 -12.43
CA GLU A 17 10.58 -7.38 -13.87
C GLU A 17 9.31 -8.20 -14.10
N TYR A 18 8.35 -7.65 -14.85
CA TYR A 18 7.03 -8.26 -15.15
C TYR A 18 5.95 -8.18 -14.06
N THR A 19 6.18 -7.46 -12.95
CA THR A 19 5.15 -7.25 -11.93
C THR A 19 4.57 -5.84 -11.99
N GLU A 20 3.25 -5.73 -12.16
CA GLU A 20 2.49 -4.49 -12.00
C GLU A 20 1.92 -4.41 -10.58
N MET A 21 1.96 -3.22 -9.97
CA MET A 21 1.38 -2.96 -8.66
C MET A 21 0.23 -1.96 -8.76
N SER A 22 -0.85 -2.26 -8.06
CA SER A 22 -2.04 -1.41 -7.96
C SER A 22 -2.28 -1.01 -6.51
N LEU A 23 -2.66 0.24 -6.29
CA LEU A 23 -3.00 0.77 -4.97
C LEU A 23 -4.29 1.59 -5.06
N ALA A 24 -5.31 1.17 -4.34
CA ALA A 24 -6.56 1.91 -4.18
C ALA A 24 -6.65 2.45 -2.74
N CYS A 25 -6.97 3.74 -2.57
CA CYS A 25 -7.05 4.37 -1.27
C CYS A 25 -8.33 5.19 -1.12
N ARG A 26 -8.89 5.19 0.09
CA ARG A 26 -10.06 5.99 0.49
C ARG A 26 -9.72 6.82 1.73
N VAL A 27 -10.09 8.10 1.69
CA VAL A 27 -10.15 8.91 2.93
C VAL A 27 -11.43 8.56 3.65
N ASP A 28 -11.26 8.10 4.87
CA ASP A 28 -12.25 7.35 5.60
C ASP A 28 -12.92 8.19 6.67
N THR A 29 -12.15 9.09 7.28
CA THR A 29 -12.64 10.13 8.18
C THR A 29 -11.66 11.29 8.19
N VAL A 30 -12.18 12.52 8.31
CA VAL A 30 -11.41 13.73 8.59
C VAL A 30 -12.02 14.37 9.83
N THR A 31 -11.23 14.53 10.89
CA THR A 31 -11.64 15.17 12.13
C THR A 31 -10.77 16.40 12.38
N GLU A 32 -11.40 17.57 12.44
CA GLU A 32 -10.69 18.79 12.85
C GLU A 32 -10.39 18.75 14.36
N ARG A 33 -9.20 19.23 14.72
CA ARG A 33 -8.70 19.39 16.08
C ARG A 33 -8.25 20.84 16.25
N SER A 34 -8.22 21.32 17.49
CA SER A 34 -7.75 22.69 17.80
C SER A 34 -6.30 22.97 17.35
N TRP A 35 -5.52 21.92 17.08
CA TRP A 35 -4.12 21.98 16.66
C TRP A 35 -3.88 21.48 15.23
N GLY A 36 -4.91 21.02 14.50
CA GLY A 36 -4.73 20.40 13.18
C GLY A 36 -5.86 19.45 12.78
N TYR A 37 -5.52 18.34 12.14
CA TYR A 37 -6.47 17.34 11.64
C TYR A 37 -6.02 15.92 11.97
N ASP A 38 -6.97 15.07 12.34
CA ASP A 38 -6.82 13.62 12.28
C ASP A 38 -7.51 13.10 11.02
N VAL A 39 -6.76 12.39 10.17
CA VAL A 39 -7.27 11.78 8.95
C VAL A 39 -7.05 10.28 9.00
N VAL A 40 -8.10 9.49 8.85
CA VAL A 40 -7.96 8.04 8.65
C VAL A 40 -7.98 7.76 7.16
N ILE A 41 -6.98 7.03 6.68
CA ILE A 41 -6.86 6.58 5.29
C ILE A 41 -6.77 5.06 5.31
N THR A 42 -7.57 4.42 4.47
CA THR A 42 -7.47 2.99 4.19
C THR A 42 -7.00 2.77 2.77
N CYS A 43 -6.00 1.91 2.60
CA CYS A 43 -5.49 1.53 1.29
C CYS A 43 -5.46 0.01 1.15
N THR A 44 -5.79 -0.46 -0.05
CA THR A 44 -5.68 -1.84 -0.46
C THR A 44 -4.67 -1.92 -1.61
N GLY A 45 -3.65 -2.74 -1.42
CA GLY A 45 -2.65 -3.02 -2.45
C GLY A 45 -2.87 -4.38 -3.10
N SER A 46 -2.60 -4.47 -4.39
CA SER A 46 -2.52 -5.73 -5.13
C SER A 46 -1.37 -5.69 -6.13
N SER A 47 -0.95 -6.86 -6.60
CA SER A 47 0.05 -6.95 -7.67
C SER A 47 -0.27 -8.10 -8.61
N THR A 48 0.04 -7.92 -9.90
CA THR A 48 -0.10 -8.95 -10.92
C THR A 48 1.25 -9.16 -11.57
N THR A 49 1.69 -10.41 -11.65
CA THR A 49 2.93 -10.76 -12.36
C THR A 49 2.58 -11.50 -13.65
N ASP A 50 3.05 -10.98 -14.79
CA ASP A 50 2.82 -11.52 -16.14
C ASP A 50 4.17 -11.72 -16.87
N PRO A 51 4.91 -12.80 -16.55
CA PRO A 51 6.24 -13.03 -17.08
C PRO A 51 6.20 -13.67 -18.48
N PRO A 52 7.20 -13.42 -19.35
CA PRO A 52 7.25 -14.01 -20.68
C PRO A 52 7.39 -15.53 -20.64
N VAL A 53 6.87 -16.19 -21.68
CA VAL A 53 6.99 -17.65 -21.87
C VAL A 53 8.45 -18.09 -21.78
N GLY A 54 8.72 -19.08 -20.91
CA GLY A 54 10.07 -19.60 -20.66
C GLY A 54 10.80 -18.91 -19.50
N SER A 55 10.18 -17.91 -18.85
CA SER A 55 10.66 -17.36 -17.59
C SER A 55 10.51 -18.35 -16.44
N THR A 56 11.40 -18.25 -15.45
CA THR A 56 11.28 -18.97 -14.17
C THR A 56 10.47 -18.20 -13.12
N ALA A 57 9.96 -17.02 -13.46
CA ALA A 57 9.10 -16.22 -12.59
C ALA A 57 7.69 -16.84 -12.50
N THR A 58 7.08 -16.76 -11.32
CA THR A 58 5.72 -17.26 -11.08
C THR A 58 4.70 -16.26 -11.65
N GLU A 59 3.89 -16.72 -12.60
CA GLU A 59 2.75 -15.97 -13.14
C GLU A 59 1.58 -15.96 -12.15
N GLY A 60 0.84 -14.85 -12.14
CA GLY A 60 -0.49 -14.80 -11.55
C GLY A 60 -0.78 -13.52 -10.76
N PRO A 61 -2.07 -13.27 -10.46
CA PRO A 61 -2.44 -12.24 -9.53
C PRO A 61 -1.98 -12.65 -8.13
N ILE A 62 -1.10 -11.87 -7.54
CA ILE A 62 -0.89 -11.92 -6.09
C ILE A 62 -1.86 -10.91 -5.50
N SER A 63 -3.10 -11.38 -5.34
CA SER A 63 -4.28 -10.53 -5.13
C SER A 63 -4.53 -10.12 -3.68
N ASP A 64 -3.62 -10.45 -2.75
CA ASP A 64 -3.84 -10.20 -1.33
C ASP A 64 -2.59 -9.61 -0.71
N TYR A 65 -2.50 -8.28 -0.63
CA TYR A 65 -1.71 -7.66 0.42
C TYR A 65 -2.47 -6.51 1.08
N PHE A 66 -3.20 -6.93 2.12
CA PHE A 66 -3.51 -6.19 3.33
C PHE A 66 -4.10 -4.79 3.10
N THR A 67 -5.44 -4.73 3.09
CA THR A 67 -6.16 -3.52 3.44
C THR A 67 -5.60 -3.02 4.77
N GLN A 68 -4.97 -1.85 4.75
CA GLN A 68 -4.38 -1.24 5.93
C GLN A 68 -4.97 0.14 6.15
N SER A 69 -5.31 0.41 7.40
CA SER A 69 -5.83 1.70 7.83
C SER A 69 -4.82 2.39 8.75
N TYR A 70 -4.58 3.67 8.48
CA TYR A 70 -3.71 4.51 9.29
C TYR A 70 -4.43 5.80 9.69
N ARG A 71 -4.22 6.26 10.92
CA ARG A 71 -4.52 7.64 11.31
C ARG A 71 -3.28 8.49 11.12
N TYR A 72 -3.45 9.57 10.37
CA TYR A 72 -2.49 10.64 10.20
C TYR A 72 -2.96 11.83 11.03
N SER A 73 -2.14 12.23 11.99
CA SER A 73 -2.34 13.46 12.74
C SER A 73 -1.44 14.53 12.12
N VAL A 74 -2.06 15.53 11.49
CA VAL A 74 -1.41 16.57 10.68
C VAL A 74 -1.61 17.92 11.35
N SER A 75 -0.53 18.64 11.63
CA SER A 75 -0.55 20.06 12.01
C SER A 75 0.28 20.88 11.03
N ALA A 76 0.40 22.19 11.26
CA ALA A 76 1.26 23.05 10.45
C ALA A 76 2.74 22.61 10.49
N ASP A 77 3.18 22.03 11.61
CA ASP A 77 4.59 21.76 11.89
C ASP A 77 4.91 20.27 12.09
N ALA A 78 3.91 19.39 12.09
CA ALA A 78 4.11 17.97 12.40
C ALA A 78 3.20 17.03 11.61
N LEU A 79 3.73 15.83 11.37
CA LEU A 79 3.01 14.68 10.84
C LEU A 79 3.32 13.46 11.71
N ALA A 80 2.29 12.89 12.33
CA ALA A 80 2.38 11.60 13.01
C ALA A 80 1.50 10.57 12.30
N ARG A 81 1.95 9.31 12.30
CA ARG A 81 1.21 8.18 11.72
C ARG A 81 1.13 7.06 12.74
N GLU A 82 -0.06 6.53 12.92
CA GLU A 82 -0.31 5.32 13.72
C GLU A 82 -1.16 4.32 12.93
N SER A 83 -0.90 3.04 13.14
CA SER A 83 -1.77 1.97 12.63
C SER A 83 -3.08 1.97 13.43
N VAL A 84 -4.20 1.82 12.74
CA VAL A 84 -5.51 1.62 13.36
C VAL A 84 -6.13 0.31 12.86
N GLU A 85 -7.27 -0.08 13.42
CA GLU A 85 -8.00 -1.25 12.91
C GLU A 85 -8.32 -1.08 11.43
N ASN A 86 -8.05 -2.14 10.65
CA ASN A 86 -8.28 -2.15 9.22
C ASN A 86 -9.78 -2.08 8.92
N ARG A 87 -10.15 -1.17 8.02
CA ARG A 87 -11.52 -1.04 7.50
C ARG A 87 -11.71 -1.90 6.25
N ASP A 88 -12.92 -1.83 5.67
CA ASP A 88 -13.25 -2.54 4.43
C ASP A 88 -12.32 -2.16 3.29
N GLN A 89 -12.08 -3.16 2.43
CA GLN A 89 -11.25 -3.05 1.23
C GLN A 89 -11.68 -1.88 0.34
N VAL A 90 -10.70 -1.29 -0.35
CA VAL A 90 -10.90 -0.26 -1.37
C VAL A 90 -10.56 -0.86 -2.74
N SER A 91 -11.40 -0.61 -3.74
CA SER A 91 -11.25 -1.06 -5.13
C SER A 91 -11.28 0.10 -6.10
#